data_AF-A0A942S3J7-F1
#
_entry.id   AF-A0A942S3J7-F1
#
_cell.length_a   1.000
_cell.length_b   1.000
_cell.length_c   1.000
_cell.angle_alpha   90.00
_cell.angle_beta   90.00
_cell.angle_gamma   90.00
#
_symmetry.space_group_name_H-M   'P 1'
#
loop_
_entity.id
_entity.type
_entity.pdbx_description
1 polymer ?
#
loop_
_entity_poly.entity_id
_entity_poly.type
_entity_poly.pdbx_seq_one_letter_code
_entity_poly.pdbx_strand_id
1 'polypeptide(L)'
;MYAARELVDISQEQAAKLLNTSKQAIADAEAGRLNPMPLKLLKGAAELYGVSSDWLLGIVDDWERDPQTQGSRDFLSGLYNAHLRHYAELVARQDEIQQVNAQALAAIQEIIEAFGIFQNLNPEFQDQMGGARLLKAIKSAETINARLTRENTGKPQLNTR
;
A
#
# COMPACT_ATOMS: atom_id res chain seq x y z
N MET A 1 -3.00 20.33 -27.11
CA MET A 1 -2.81 21.05 -25.82
C MET A 1 -3.69 20.54 -24.66
N TYR A 2 -5.00 20.31 -24.84
CA TYR A 2 -5.88 19.84 -23.76
C TYR A 2 -5.34 18.60 -23.02
N ALA A 3 -4.98 17.55 -23.79
CA ALA A 3 -4.45 16.31 -23.22
C ALA A 3 -3.20 16.52 -22.37
N ALA A 4 -2.33 17.47 -22.75
CA ALA A 4 -1.11 17.81 -22.01
C ALA A 4 -1.41 18.36 -20.61
N ARG A 5 -2.42 19.23 -20.52
CA ARG A 5 -2.84 19.84 -19.27
C ARG A 5 -3.46 18.79 -18.34
N GLU A 6 -4.27 17.88 -18.89
CA GLU A 6 -4.88 16.78 -18.13
C GLU A 6 -3.84 15.82 -17.56
N LEU A 7 -2.72 15.57 -18.25
CA LEU A 7 -1.63 14.73 -17.72
C LEU A 7 -1.03 15.26 -16.42
N VAL A 8 -1.09 16.57 -16.19
CA VAL A 8 -0.54 17.24 -15.01
C VAL A 8 -1.64 17.61 -14.00
N ASP A 9 -2.90 17.28 -14.28
CA ASP A 9 -4.07 17.50 -13.41
C ASP A 9 -4.21 18.95 -12.89
N ILE A 10 -4.05 19.93 -13.80
CA ILE A 10 -4.24 21.36 -13.49
C ILE A 10 -5.40 21.96 -14.28
N SER A 11 -6.14 22.89 -13.69
CA SER A 11 -7.20 23.64 -14.38
C SER A 11 -6.65 24.64 -15.39
N GLN A 12 -7.48 25.07 -16.35
CA GLN A 12 -7.13 26.12 -17.31
C GLN A 12 -6.75 27.45 -16.64
N GLU A 13 -7.36 27.76 -15.49
CA GLU A 13 -7.04 28.97 -14.71
C GLU A 13 -5.66 28.91 -14.07
N GLN A 14 -5.29 27.74 -13.54
CA GLN A 14 -3.94 27.51 -13.00
C GLN A 14 -2.90 27.54 -14.12
N ALA A 15 -3.16 26.88 -15.25
CA ALA A 15 -2.29 26.93 -16.42
C ALA A 15 -2.07 28.36 -16.92
N ALA A 16 -3.13 29.17 -17.00
CA ALA A 16 -3.04 30.57 -17.42
C ALA A 16 -2.14 31.40 -16.48
N LYS A 17 -2.25 31.20 -15.17
CA LYS A 17 -1.39 31.86 -14.18
C LYS A 17 0.08 31.45 -14.34
N LEU A 18 0.35 30.15 -14.51
CA LEU A 18 1.71 29.62 -14.64
C LEU A 18 2.38 30.02 -15.96
N LEU A 19 1.60 30.10 -17.04
CA LEU A 19 2.06 30.50 -18.38
C LEU A 19 2.01 32.02 -18.61
N ASN A 20 1.64 32.80 -17.58
CA ASN A 20 1.48 34.25 -17.63
C ASN A 20 0.63 34.71 -18.83
N THR A 21 -0.53 34.07 -19.01
CA THR A 21 -1.47 34.33 -20.10
C THR A 21 -2.91 34.37 -19.57
N SER A 22 -3.88 34.64 -20.45
CA SER A 22 -5.30 34.63 -20.07
C SER A 22 -5.89 33.22 -20.14
N LYS A 23 -6.90 32.94 -19.30
CA LYS A 23 -7.69 31.70 -19.37
C LYS A 23 -8.27 31.49 -20.77
N GLN A 24 -8.73 32.56 -21.40
CA GLN A 24 -9.28 32.53 -22.76
C GLN A 24 -8.23 32.08 -23.79
N ALA A 25 -7.00 32.58 -23.70
CA ALA A 25 -5.92 32.16 -24.58
C ALA A 25 -5.58 30.67 -24.41
N ILE A 26 -5.64 30.12 -23.19
CA ILE A 26 -5.50 28.68 -22.95
C ILE A 26 -6.64 27.90 -23.61
N ALA A 27 -7.89 28.33 -23.39
CA ALA A 27 -9.06 27.67 -23.97
C ALA A 27 -9.03 27.68 -25.52
N ASP A 28 -8.61 28.79 -26.13
CA ASP A 28 -8.49 28.90 -27.58
C ASP A 28 -7.29 28.10 -28.12
N ALA A 29 -6.20 28.00 -27.37
CA ALA A 29 -5.07 27.14 -27.72
C ALA A 29 -5.43 25.65 -27.63
N GLU A 30 -6.16 25.25 -26.59
CA GLU A 30 -6.65 23.87 -26.42
C GLU A 30 -7.62 23.45 -27.51
N ALA A 31 -8.47 24.38 -27.96
CA ALA A 31 -9.43 24.15 -29.04
C ALA A 31 -8.83 24.34 -30.45
N GLY A 32 -7.52 24.65 -30.58
CA GLY A 32 -6.87 24.88 -31.86
C GLY A 32 -7.30 26.15 -32.58
N ARG A 33 -8.00 27.06 -31.91
CA ARG A 33 -8.48 28.35 -32.46
C ARG A 33 -7.43 29.46 -32.37
N LEU A 34 -6.43 29.31 -31.51
CA LEU A 34 -5.35 30.29 -31.36
C LEU A 34 -4.34 30.17 -32.50
N ASN A 35 -4.56 30.92 -33.58
CA ASN A 35 -3.69 30.95 -34.76
C ASN A 35 -3.30 32.39 -35.14
N PRO A 36 -2.01 32.75 -35.21
CA PRO A 36 -0.84 31.92 -34.87
C PRO A 36 -0.68 31.73 -33.35
N MET A 37 -0.30 30.51 -32.94
CA MET A 37 0.05 30.25 -31.55
C MET A 37 1.36 30.97 -31.21
N PRO A 38 1.41 31.80 -30.15
CA PRO A 38 2.64 32.47 -29.77
C PRO A 38 3.73 31.48 -29.37
N LEU A 39 4.93 31.58 -29.96
CA LEU A 39 6.05 30.67 -29.67
C LEU A 39 6.42 30.62 -28.17
N LYS A 40 6.29 31.75 -27.46
CA LYS A 40 6.51 31.81 -26.01
C LYS A 40 5.50 30.95 -25.24
N LEU A 41 4.24 30.93 -25.68
CA LEU A 41 3.20 30.11 -25.07
C LEU A 41 3.43 28.63 -25.35
N LEU A 42 3.78 28.28 -26.60
CA LEU A 42 4.11 26.90 -26.98
C LEU A 42 5.31 26.37 -26.17
N LYS A 43 6.40 27.14 -26.10
CA LYS A 43 7.58 26.78 -25.31
C LYS A 43 7.22 26.60 -23.83
N GLY A 44 6.55 27.59 -23.24
CA GLY A 44 6.16 27.54 -21.83
C GLY A 44 5.24 26.36 -21.53
N ALA A 45 4.31 26.02 -22.43
CA ALA A 45 3.43 24.88 -22.26
C ALA A 45 4.16 23.53 -22.38
N ALA A 46 5.10 23.40 -23.32
CA ALA A 46 5.92 22.20 -23.43
C ALA A 46 6.74 21.97 -22.15
N GLU A 47 7.32 23.04 -21.60
CA GLU A 47 8.06 23.00 -20.33
C GLU A 47 7.15 22.73 -19.12
N LEU A 48 5.99 23.39 -19.03
CA LEU A 48 5.06 23.25 -17.91
C LEU A 48 4.43 21.85 -17.87
N TYR A 49 4.05 21.31 -19.02
CA TYR A 49 3.38 20.01 -19.10
C TYR A 49 4.38 18.84 -19.21
N GLY A 50 5.67 19.11 -19.39
CA GLY A 50 6.69 18.08 -19.51
C GLY A 50 6.61 17.26 -20.80
N VAL A 51 6.07 17.83 -21.87
CA VAL A 51 5.85 17.16 -23.18
C VAL A 51 6.65 17.82 -24.29
N SER A 52 6.76 17.18 -25.45
CA SER A 52 7.40 17.80 -26.63
C SER A 52 6.49 18.85 -27.30
N SER A 53 7.09 19.90 -27.88
CA SER A 53 6.35 20.89 -28.68
C SER A 53 5.69 20.24 -29.90
N ASP A 54 6.35 19.23 -30.49
CA ASP A 54 5.82 18.49 -31.64
C ASP A 54 4.53 17.75 -31.30
N TRP A 55 4.45 17.18 -30.09
CA TRP A 55 3.23 16.56 -29.60
C TRP A 55 2.13 17.59 -29.31
N LEU A 56 2.47 18.74 -28.74
CA LEU A 56 1.50 19.83 -28.52
C LEU A 56 0.86 20.33 -29.82
N LEU A 57 1.63 20.31 -30.91
CA LEU A 57 1.21 20.66 -32.26
C LEU A 57 0.55 19.49 -33.01
N GLY A 58 0.53 18.29 -32.44
CA GLY A 58 -0.04 17.10 -33.08
C GLY A 58 0.77 16.56 -34.25
N ILE A 59 2.08 16.83 -34.30
CA ILE A 59 3.01 16.32 -35.32
C ILE A 59 3.40 14.86 -35.00
N VAL A 60 3.44 14.51 -33.72
CA VAL A 60 3.71 13.16 -33.22
C VAL A 60 2.58 12.72 -32.29
N ASP A 61 2.28 11.42 -32.26
CA ASP A 61 1.23 10.85 -31.41
C ASP A 61 1.72 10.57 -29.97
N ASP A 62 3.03 10.46 -29.77
CA ASP A 62 3.67 10.20 -28.48
C ASP A 62 4.13 11.51 -27.80
N TRP A 63 3.75 11.67 -26.54
CA TRP A 63 4.04 12.87 -25.74
C TRP A 63 5.42 12.83 -25.08
N GLU A 64 6.06 11.67 -25.07
CA GLU A 64 7.31 11.44 -24.35
C GLU A 64 8.50 12.08 -25.08
N ARG A 65 9.29 12.86 -24.34
CA ARG A 65 10.30 13.78 -24.89
C ARG A 65 11.64 13.09 -25.20
N ASP A 66 11.89 11.89 -24.66
CA ASP A 66 13.16 11.15 -24.77
C ASP A 66 12.98 9.64 -24.49
N PRO A 67 13.46 8.73 -25.36
CA PRO A 67 13.49 7.27 -25.12
C PRO A 67 14.15 6.84 -23.80
N GLN A 68 15.11 7.61 -23.26
CA GLN A 68 15.72 7.33 -21.95
C GLN A 68 14.76 7.55 -20.78
N THR A 69 13.82 8.49 -20.93
CA THR A 69 12.80 8.79 -19.91
C THR A 69 11.74 7.67 -19.89
N GLN A 70 11.39 7.13 -21.06
CA GLN A 70 10.49 5.99 -21.20
C GLN A 70 11.04 4.74 -20.48
N GLY A 71 12.30 4.38 -20.77
CA GLY A 71 12.94 3.22 -20.13
C GLY A 71 13.08 3.36 -18.62
N SER A 72 13.36 4.57 -18.14
CA SER A 72 13.42 4.87 -16.70
C SER A 72 12.07 4.70 -16.01
N ARG A 73 10.99 5.16 -16.65
CA ARG A 73 9.62 5.05 -16.12
C ARG A 73 9.15 3.60 -16.10
N ASP A 74 9.36 2.86 -17.17
CA ASP A 74 8.98 1.44 -17.27
C ASP A 74 9.73 0.61 -16.23
N PHE A 75 11.03 0.89 -16.05
CA PHE A 75 11.83 0.26 -15.02
C PHE A 75 11.30 0.56 -13.60
N LEU A 76 11.04 1.83 -13.27
CA LEU A 76 10.52 2.22 -11.96
C LEU A 76 9.12 1.63 -11.71
N SER A 77 8.26 1.62 -12.72
CA SER A 77 6.92 1.02 -12.65
C SER A 77 7.01 -0.49 -12.45
N GLY A 78 7.94 -1.16 -13.14
CA GLY A 78 8.24 -2.58 -12.95
C GLY A 78 8.71 -2.90 -11.54
N LEU A 79 9.66 -2.13 -11.01
CA LEU A 79 10.15 -2.25 -9.63
C LEU A 79 9.03 -2.05 -8.62
N TYR A 80 8.22 -1.00 -8.78
CA TYR A 80 7.10 -0.71 -7.90
C TYR A 80 6.08 -1.86 -7.88
N ASN A 81 5.72 -2.39 -9.05
CA ASN A 81 4.81 -3.52 -9.16
C ASN A 81 5.37 -4.82 -8.56
N ALA A 82 6.66 -5.09 -8.76
CA ALA A 82 7.32 -6.24 -8.13
C ALA A 82 7.33 -6.11 -6.60
N HIS A 83 7.61 -4.91 -6.10
CA HIS A 83 7.56 -4.61 -4.68
C HIS A 83 6.14 -4.83 -4.13
N LEU A 84 5.11 -4.25 -4.76
CA LEU A 84 3.71 -4.44 -4.35
C LEU A 84 3.30 -5.91 -4.26
N ARG A 85 3.68 -6.73 -5.25
CA ARG A 85 3.43 -8.19 -5.21
C ARG A 85 4.09 -8.84 -4.01
N HIS A 86 5.35 -8.49 -3.73
CA HIS A 86 6.05 -9.02 -2.57
C HIS A 86 5.39 -8.62 -1.24
N TYR A 87 4.91 -7.37 -1.12
CA TYR A 87 4.14 -6.97 0.07
C TYR A 87 2.84 -7.75 0.20
N ALA A 88 2.12 -7.96 -0.90
CA ALA A 88 0.90 -8.76 -0.87
C ALA A 88 1.17 -10.20 -0.40
N GLU A 89 2.26 -10.82 -0.87
CA GLU A 89 2.69 -12.15 -0.40
C GLU A 89 3.06 -12.15 1.09
N LEU A 90 3.79 -11.14 1.57
CA LEU A 90 4.15 -11.03 2.99
C LEU A 90 2.92 -10.87 3.88
N VAL A 91 1.93 -10.08 3.44
CA VAL A 91 0.67 -9.89 4.15
C VAL A 91 -0.13 -11.20 4.18
N ALA A 92 -0.22 -11.92 3.06
CA ALA A 92 -0.89 -13.22 3.03
C ALA A 92 -0.25 -14.24 3.97
N ARG A 93 1.09 -14.34 3.98
CA ARG A 93 1.81 -15.21 4.94
C ARG A 93 1.59 -14.79 6.39
N GLN A 94 1.48 -13.49 6.65
CA GLN A 94 1.21 -13.00 8.00
C GLN A 94 -0.18 -13.44 8.47
N ASP A 95 -1.18 -13.43 7.58
CA ASP A 95 -2.54 -13.89 7.88
C ASP A 95 -2.56 -15.40 8.19
N GLU A 96 -1.86 -16.21 7.39
CA GLU A 96 -1.68 -17.65 7.66
C GLU A 96 -1.06 -17.91 9.03
N ILE A 97 0.01 -17.18 9.39
CA ILE A 97 0.66 -17.29 10.71
C ILE A 97 -0.30 -16.87 11.82
N GLN A 98 -1.08 -15.81 11.62
CA GLN A 98 -2.07 -15.36 12.60
C GLN A 98 -3.16 -16.42 12.82
N GLN A 99 -3.63 -17.06 11.75
CA GLN A 99 -4.62 -18.13 11.84
C GLN A 99 -4.08 -19.34 12.62
N VAL A 100 -2.87 -19.80 12.31
CA VAL A 100 -2.22 -20.91 13.04
C VAL A 100 -2.02 -20.56 14.51
N ASN A 101 -1.58 -19.33 14.80
CA ASN A 101 -1.41 -18.87 16.17
C ASN A 101 -2.74 -18.82 16.94
N ALA A 102 -3.83 -18.36 16.30
CA ALA A 102 -5.15 -18.33 16.92
C ALA A 102 -5.64 -19.76 17.26
N GLN A 103 -5.43 -20.71 16.36
CA GLN A 103 -5.76 -22.13 16.61
C GLN A 103 -4.92 -22.71 17.75
N ALA A 104 -3.62 -22.44 17.78
CA ALA A 104 -2.74 -22.89 18.85
C ALA A 104 -3.15 -22.32 20.22
N LEU A 105 -3.53 -21.03 20.27
CA LEU A 105 -4.02 -20.40 21.50
C LEU A 105 -5.32 -21.03 22.00
N ALA A 106 -6.26 -21.29 21.10
CA ALA A 106 -7.50 -21.97 21.45
C ALA A 106 -7.24 -23.36 22.04
N ALA A 107 -6.35 -24.16 21.42
CA ALA A 107 -6.00 -25.48 21.92
C ALA A 107 -5.28 -25.43 23.28
N ILE A 108 -4.37 -24.48 23.50
CA ILE A 108 -3.70 -24.30 24.79
C ILE A 108 -4.72 -23.94 25.88
N GLN A 109 -5.65 -23.03 25.57
CA GLN A 109 -6.70 -22.63 26.51
C GLN A 109 -7.59 -23.81 26.89
N GLU A 110 -8.01 -24.61 25.91
CA GLU A 110 -8.82 -25.82 26.14
C GLU A 110 -8.10 -26.83 27.04
N ILE A 111 -6.79 -27.04 26.82
CA ILE A 111 -5.97 -27.92 27.68
C ILE A 111 -5.91 -27.41 29.12
N ILE A 112 -5.71 -26.10 29.31
CA ILE A 112 -5.66 -25.49 30.64
C ILE A 112 -7.01 -25.65 31.36
N GLU A 113 -8.12 -25.38 30.67
CA GLU A 113 -9.48 -25.51 31.22
C GLU A 113 -9.82 -26.97 31.57
N ALA A 114 -9.58 -27.90 30.65
CA ALA A 114 -9.80 -29.32 30.86
C ALA A 114 -8.97 -29.85 32.04
N PHE A 115 -7.72 -29.40 32.16
CA PHE A 115 -6.87 -29.77 33.28
C PHE A 115 -7.35 -29.16 34.61
N GLY A 116 -7.85 -27.93 34.61
CA GLY A 116 -8.47 -27.33 35.80
C GLY A 116 -9.67 -28.13 36.30
N ILE A 117 -10.52 -28.61 35.39
CA ILE A 117 -11.65 -29.50 35.73
C ILE A 117 -11.12 -30.83 36.29
N PHE A 118 -10.12 -31.43 35.64
CA PHE A 118 -9.51 -32.68 36.10
C PHE A 118 -8.94 -32.57 37.52
N GLN A 119 -8.25 -31.48 37.84
CA GLN A 119 -7.73 -31.23 39.19
C GLN A 119 -8.84 -31.10 40.24
N ASN A 120 -9.91 -30.38 39.92
CA ASN A 120 -11.04 -30.20 40.83
C ASN A 120 -11.72 -31.54 41.16
N LEU A 121 -11.77 -32.46 40.18
CA LEU A 121 -12.33 -33.80 40.36
C LEU A 121 -11.37 -34.77 41.06
N ASN A 122 -10.07 -34.51 41.05
CA ASN A 122 -9.05 -35.41 41.58
C ASN A 122 -8.05 -34.64 42.48
N PRO A 123 -8.44 -34.24 43.70
CA PRO A 123 -7.57 -33.43 44.57
C PRO A 123 -6.27 -34.15 44.96
N GLU A 124 -6.33 -35.46 45.20
CA GLU A 124 -5.15 -36.28 45.53
C GLU A 124 -4.14 -36.42 44.37
N PHE A 125 -4.48 -35.99 43.15
CA PHE A 125 -3.57 -36.06 42.00
C PHE A 125 -2.27 -35.29 42.22
N GLN A 126 -2.29 -34.24 43.03
CA GLN A 126 -1.11 -33.41 43.31
C GLN A 126 0.00 -34.20 44.02
N ASP A 127 -0.37 -35.19 44.82
CA ASP A 127 0.56 -36.04 45.58
C ASP A 127 0.93 -37.34 44.85
N GLN A 128 0.37 -37.57 43.64
CA GLN A 128 0.65 -38.74 42.82
C GLN A 128 1.95 -38.60 42.01
N MET A 129 2.60 -39.74 41.75
CA MET A 129 3.81 -39.82 40.94
C MET A 129 3.53 -39.34 39.51
N GLY A 130 4.19 -38.26 39.08
CA GLY A 130 4.02 -37.64 37.76
C GLY A 130 3.19 -36.33 37.78
N GLY A 131 2.42 -36.07 38.83
CA GLY A 131 1.62 -34.85 38.99
C GLY A 131 2.46 -33.57 38.92
N ALA A 132 3.60 -33.55 39.60
CA ALA A 132 4.53 -32.41 39.60
C ALA A 132 5.07 -32.05 38.21
N ARG A 133 5.31 -33.04 37.34
CA ARG A 133 5.80 -32.82 35.97
C ARG A 133 4.70 -32.22 35.08
N LEU A 134 3.47 -32.72 35.22
CA LEU A 134 2.32 -32.22 34.47
C LEU A 134 1.94 -30.79 34.90
N LEU A 135 1.92 -30.53 36.22
CA LEU A 135 1.74 -29.19 36.79
C LEU A 135 2.74 -28.18 36.23
N LYS A 136 4.02 -28.57 36.16
CA LYS A 136 5.07 -27.72 35.58
C LYS A 136 4.82 -27.43 34.09
N ALA A 137 4.37 -28.43 33.33
CA ALA A 137 4.06 -28.27 31.90
C ALA A 137 2.87 -27.33 31.69
N ILE A 138 1.79 -27.47 32.47
CA ILE A 138 0.60 -26.61 32.40
C ILE A 138 0.95 -25.17 32.78
N LYS A 139 1.72 -24.96 33.86
CA LYS A 139 2.17 -23.62 34.24
C LYS A 139 3.04 -22.96 33.16
N SER A 140 3.83 -23.75 32.44
CA SER A 140 4.56 -23.24 31.26
C SER A 140 3.61 -22.87 30.13
N ALA A 141 2.57 -23.66 29.87
CA ALA A 141 1.57 -23.38 28.86
C ALA A 141 0.77 -22.11 29.19
N GLU A 142 0.38 -21.89 30.44
CA GLU A 142 -0.26 -20.66 30.93
C GLU A 142 0.62 -19.43 30.69
N THR A 143 1.92 -19.54 30.96
CA THR A 143 2.88 -18.44 30.76
C THR A 143 3.00 -18.08 29.27
N ILE A 144 3.05 -19.09 28.40
CA ILE A 144 3.10 -18.91 26.95
C ILE A 144 1.78 -18.28 26.45
N ASN A 145 0.64 -18.79 26.91
CA ASN A 145 -0.68 -18.27 26.56
C ASN A 145 -0.77 -16.77 26.93
N ALA A 146 -0.48 -16.42 28.19
CA ALA A 146 -0.54 -15.04 28.67
C ALA A 146 0.39 -14.08 27.90
N ARG A 147 1.57 -14.54 27.46
CA ARG A 147 2.50 -13.74 26.65
C ARG A 147 1.95 -13.51 25.23
N LEU A 148 1.48 -14.57 24.59
CA LEU A 148 0.96 -14.52 23.22
C LEU A 148 -0.35 -13.73 23.12
N THR A 149 -1.23 -13.80 24.13
CA THR A 149 -2.45 -12.96 24.18
C THR A 149 -2.09 -11.47 24.22
N ARG A 150 -1.08 -11.08 25.01
CA ARG A 150 -0.61 -9.68 25.10
C ARG A 150 -0.05 -9.19 23.77
N GLU A 151 0.78 -10.00 23.11
CA GLU A 151 1.37 -9.66 21.81
C GLU A 151 0.32 -9.54 20.68
N ASN A 152 -0.77 -10.32 20.74
CA ASN A 152 -1.89 -10.21 19.79
C ASN A 152 -2.79 -8.99 20.04
N THR A 153 -3.01 -8.58 21.30
CA THR A 153 -3.81 -7.36 21.62
C THR A 153 -3.09 -6.05 21.29
N GLY A 154 -1.77 -6.08 21.09
CA GLY A 154 -0.93 -4.90 20.86
C GLY A 154 -0.74 -4.50 19.39
N LYS A 155 -1.21 -5.28 18.42
CA LYS A 155 -1.11 -4.93 17.00
C LYS A 155 -2.37 -4.21 16.54
N PRO A 156 -2.32 -2.90 16.19
CA PRO A 156 -3.48 -2.22 15.64
C PRO A 156 -3.86 -2.90 14.33
N GLN A 157 -5.14 -3.28 14.21
CA GLN A 157 -5.71 -3.67 12.93
C GLN A 157 -5.55 -2.48 11.99
N LEU A 158 -4.68 -2.63 10.99
CA LEU A 158 -4.59 -1.68 9.88
C LEU A 158 -5.95 -1.73 9.17
N ASN A 159 -6.79 -0.76 9.52
CA ASN A 159 -8.10 -0.55 8.93
C ASN A 159 -7.86 -0.14 7.48
N THR A 160 -7.94 -1.10 6.56
CA THR A 160 -8.03 -0.85 5.12
C THR A 160 -9.41 -0.26 4.84
N ARG A 161 -9.44 1.07 4.66
CA ARG A 161 -10.52 1.78 3.98
C ARG A 161 -10.19 1.91 2.50
#